data_AF-A0A8C0U6M9-F1
#
_entry.id   AF-A0A8C0U6M9-F1
#
_cell.length_a   1.000
_cell.length_b   1.000
_cell.length_c   1.000
_cell.angle_alpha   90.00
_cell.angle_beta   90.00
_cell.angle_gamma   90.00
#
_symmetry.space_group_name_H-M   'P 1'
#
loop_
_entity.id
_entity.type
_entity.pdbx_description
1 polymer ?
#
loop_
_entity_poly.entity_id
_entity_poly.type
_entity_poly.pdbx_seq_one_letter_code
_entity_poly.pdbx_strand_id
1 'polypeptide(L)'
;MSLSAPRQDRDKLVTPTVLDFTSHKPLTVILGAHTLQRREDSWQTFEVKDHVRPISFEKSKVRGGSECSVAGWGYRTATVTLREATVTVIRQRDCLSHYPGLLCAGVRSLAGDAGDPLVCNNKAYGIFSYRHNNWPGFYTHIAPFLPWVNSVMKSA
;
A
#
# COMPACT_ATOMS: atom_id res chain seq x y z
N MET A 1 -39.05 -5.48 -32.00
CA MET A 1 -38.43 -4.84 -30.83
C MET A 1 -37.13 -5.57 -30.56
N SER A 2 -36.01 -5.02 -31.04
CA SER A 2 -34.68 -5.62 -30.85
C SER A 2 -33.87 -4.64 -30.01
N LEU A 3 -33.67 -4.96 -28.73
CA LEU A 3 -32.86 -4.17 -27.81
C LEU A 3 -31.40 -4.57 -27.99
N SER A 4 -30.64 -3.74 -28.70
CA SER A 4 -29.18 -3.84 -28.78
C SER A 4 -28.54 -3.31 -27.50
N ALA A 5 -27.71 -4.12 -26.86
CA ALA A 5 -26.89 -3.73 -25.72
C ALA A 5 -25.82 -2.68 -26.13
N PRO A 6 -25.48 -1.70 -25.27
CA PRO A 6 -24.48 -0.70 -25.60
C PRO A 6 -23.06 -1.31 -25.56
N ARG A 7 -22.27 -1.00 -26.59
CA ARG A 7 -20.83 -1.31 -26.69
C ARG A 7 -20.08 -0.61 -25.57
N GLN A 8 -19.27 -1.37 -24.83
CA GLN A 8 -18.37 -0.84 -23.83
C GLN A 8 -17.13 -0.25 -24.50
N ASP A 9 -17.01 1.07 -24.41
CA ASP A 9 -15.93 1.87 -24.96
C ASP A 9 -14.60 1.53 -24.24
N ARG A 10 -13.61 1.05 -25.00
CA ARG A 10 -12.35 0.48 -24.51
C ARG A 10 -11.15 1.43 -24.62
N ASP A 11 -11.37 2.74 -24.81
CA ASP A 11 -10.29 3.70 -24.99
C ASP A 11 -10.36 4.88 -24.01
N LYS A 12 -10.22 4.60 -22.70
CA LYS A 12 -9.78 5.63 -21.75
C LYS A 12 -8.33 5.38 -21.38
N LEU A 13 -7.42 5.88 -22.23
CA LEU A 13 -6.04 6.11 -21.81
C LEU A 13 -6.06 7.08 -20.63
N VAL A 14 -5.73 6.56 -19.44
CA VAL A 14 -5.42 7.40 -18.28
C VAL A 14 -4.09 8.08 -18.59
N THR A 15 -4.15 9.38 -18.89
CA THR A 15 -2.96 10.22 -19.03
C THR A 15 -2.17 10.20 -17.72
N PRO A 16 -0.86 9.90 -17.72
CA PRO A 16 -0.06 10.00 -16.50
C PRO A 16 -0.01 11.47 -16.08
N THR A 17 -0.60 11.77 -14.92
CA THR A 17 -0.40 13.05 -14.25
C THR A 17 1.08 13.17 -13.94
N VAL A 18 1.80 14.00 -14.70
CA VAL A 18 3.15 14.44 -14.34
C VAL A 18 3.00 15.29 -13.09
N LEU A 19 3.32 14.72 -11.93
CA LEU A 19 3.48 15.49 -10.71
C LEU A 19 4.75 16.34 -10.88
N ASP A 20 4.70 17.63 -10.58
CA ASP A 20 5.87 18.50 -10.52
C ASP A 20 6.57 18.29 -9.17
N PHE A 21 7.88 18.02 -9.19
CA PHE A 21 8.65 17.54 -8.04
C PHE A 21 9.61 18.58 -7.43
N THR A 22 9.63 19.82 -7.91
CA THR A 22 10.77 20.74 -7.73
C THR A 22 10.85 21.55 -6.42
N SER A 23 10.02 21.30 -5.40
CA SER A 23 9.90 22.25 -4.26
C SER A 23 9.86 21.60 -2.86
N HIS A 24 10.82 20.75 -2.47
CA HIS A 24 10.84 20.25 -1.07
C HIS A 24 12.21 20.19 -0.40
N LYS A 25 12.20 20.40 0.92
CA LYS A 25 13.35 20.19 1.81
C LYS A 25 13.59 18.68 2.02
N PRO A 26 14.86 18.22 2.08
CA PRO A 26 15.17 16.82 2.32
C PRO A 26 14.62 16.34 3.68
N LEU A 27 14.03 15.14 3.70
CA LEU A 27 13.63 14.43 4.92
C LEU A 27 14.71 13.41 5.28
N THR A 28 15.02 13.30 6.56
CA THR A 28 15.98 12.31 7.08
C THR A 28 15.22 11.18 7.78
N VAL A 29 15.43 9.93 7.35
CA VAL A 29 14.82 8.73 7.96
C VAL A 29 15.89 7.97 8.74
N ILE A 30 15.58 7.58 9.98
CA ILE A 30 16.44 6.75 10.82
C ILE A 30 15.78 5.38 10.97
N LEU A 31 16.45 4.32 10.53
CA LEU A 31 16.03 2.93 10.74
C LEU A 31 16.78 2.34 11.93
N GLY A 32 16.04 1.89 12.96
CA GLY A 32 16.59 1.31 14.18
C GLY A 32 15.55 0.56 15.01
N ALA A 33 16.01 -0.19 16.02
CA ALA A 33 15.12 -0.89 16.95
C ALA A 33 14.38 0.11 17.86
N HIS A 34 13.05 0.11 17.77
CA HIS A 34 12.17 1.04 18.49
C HIS A 34 12.26 0.93 20.03
N THR A 35 12.67 -0.22 20.57
CA THR A 35 12.63 -0.50 22.01
C THR A 35 13.80 0.09 22.79
N LEU A 36 14.74 0.77 22.12
CA LEU A 36 15.97 1.29 22.72
C LEU A 36 15.98 2.82 22.63
N GLN A 37 15.94 3.47 23.80
CA GLN A 37 15.99 4.94 23.90
C GLN A 37 17.38 5.54 23.59
N ARG A 38 18.39 4.69 23.40
CA ARG A 38 19.77 5.10 23.14
C ARG A 38 20.08 4.96 21.65
N ARG A 39 20.72 5.98 21.07
CA ARG A 39 21.28 5.91 19.72
C ARG A 39 22.29 4.76 19.66
N GLU A 40 22.08 3.82 18.75
CA GLU A 40 22.99 2.70 18.52
C GLU A 40 23.75 2.86 17.21
N ASP A 41 24.91 2.21 17.12
CA ASP A 41 25.75 2.18 15.92
C ASP A 41 25.06 1.47 14.74
N SER A 42 24.00 0.70 15.02
CA SER A 42 23.16 0.02 14.04
C SER A 42 22.13 0.94 13.37
N TRP A 43 21.94 2.16 13.87
CA TRP A 43 20.99 3.11 13.29
C TRP A 43 21.46 3.57 11.92
N GLN A 44 20.65 3.33 10.90
CA GLN A 44 20.95 3.77 9.55
C GLN A 44 20.18 5.04 9.23
N THR A 45 20.90 6.10 8.88
CA THR A 45 20.32 7.39 8.51
C THR A 45 20.35 7.53 7.01
N PHE A 46 19.19 7.79 6.40
CA PHE A 46 19.05 7.96 4.96
C PHE A 46 18.43 9.31 4.64
N GLU A 47 19.05 10.02 3.69
CA GLU A 47 18.45 11.19 3.07
C GLU A 47 17.50 10.77 1.95
N VAL A 48 16.28 11.27 2.04
CA VAL A 48 15.23 11.10 1.04
C VAL A 48 15.58 11.97 -0.17
N LYS A 49 16.17 11.37 -1.22
CA LYS A 49 16.49 12.00 -2.52
C LYS A 49 15.24 12.17 -3.38
N ASP A 50 15.33 12.88 -4.52
CA ASP A 50 14.21 13.23 -5.42
C ASP A 50 13.31 12.07 -5.87
N HIS A 51 13.80 10.83 -5.80
CA HIS A 51 13.05 9.61 -6.13
C HIS A 51 12.43 8.89 -4.93
N VAL A 52 12.58 9.45 -3.72
CA VAL A 52 12.06 8.91 -2.47
C VAL A 52 11.03 9.90 -1.94
N ARG A 53 9.82 9.44 -1.67
CA ARG A 53 8.78 10.26 -1.05
C ARG A 53 8.01 9.43 -0.03
N PRO A 54 7.71 9.98 1.15
CA PRO A 54 6.83 9.30 2.09
C PRO A 54 5.40 9.26 1.52
N ILE A 55 4.72 8.15 1.78
CA ILE A 55 3.29 8.05 1.50
C ILE A 55 2.48 8.47 2.72
N SER A 56 1.41 9.22 2.48
CA SER A 56 0.49 9.57 3.56
C SER A 56 -0.39 8.39 3.95
N PHE A 57 -0.64 8.22 5.25
CA PHE A 57 -1.60 7.24 5.74
C PHE A 57 -3.03 7.77 5.64
N GLU A 58 -3.98 6.88 5.37
CA GLU A 58 -5.40 7.19 5.46
C GLU A 58 -5.97 6.79 6.83
N LYS A 59 -6.82 7.65 7.39
CA LYS A 59 -7.51 7.44 8.67
C LYS A 59 -8.88 6.77 8.49
N SER A 60 -9.48 6.93 7.31
CA SER A 60 -10.78 6.36 6.98
C SER A 60 -10.67 4.92 6.48
N LYS A 61 -11.80 4.20 6.57
CA LYS A 61 -11.90 2.85 6.00
C LYS A 61 -11.97 2.94 4.49
N VAL A 62 -11.22 2.09 3.79
CA VAL A 62 -11.40 1.87 2.35
C VAL A 62 -12.73 1.16 2.09
N ARG A 63 -13.43 1.55 1.02
CA ARG A 63 -14.69 0.91 0.63
C ARG A 63 -14.41 -0.36 -0.16
N GLY A 64 -15.19 -1.41 0.07
CA GLY A 64 -15.13 -2.58 -0.79
C GLY A 64 -15.58 -2.25 -2.21
N GLY A 65 -14.83 -2.72 -3.20
CA GLY A 65 -14.92 -2.36 -4.61
C GLY A 65 -13.94 -1.26 -5.03
N SER A 66 -13.22 -0.62 -4.11
CA SER A 66 -12.21 0.38 -4.46
C SER A 66 -11.02 -0.25 -5.19
N GLU A 67 -10.56 0.44 -6.24
CA GLU A 67 -9.30 0.12 -6.91
C GLU A 67 -8.13 0.73 -6.14
N CYS A 68 -7.09 -0.07 -5.95
CA CYS A 68 -5.86 0.25 -5.25
C CYS A 68 -4.69 -0.33 -6.04
N SER A 69 -3.47 0.04 -5.69
CA SER A 69 -2.26 -0.56 -6.23
C SER A 69 -1.40 -1.17 -5.14
N VAL A 70 -0.61 -2.15 -5.55
CA VAL A 70 0.48 -2.73 -4.78
C VAL A 70 1.71 -2.74 -5.68
N ALA A 71 2.86 -2.40 -5.11
CA ALA A 71 4.13 -2.42 -5.82
C ALA A 71 5.14 -3.27 -5.05
N GLY A 72 5.90 -4.08 -5.76
CA GLY A 72 6.90 -4.99 -5.21
C GLY A 72 7.81 -5.59 -6.28
N TRP A 73 8.86 -6.27 -5.84
CA TRP A 73 9.83 -6.97 -6.70
C TRP A 73 9.50 -8.45 -6.88
N GLY A 74 8.59 -8.99 -6.07
CA GLY A 74 8.04 -10.33 -6.19
C GLY A 74 8.82 -11.38 -5.39
N TYR A 75 8.10 -12.07 -4.49
CA TYR A 75 8.66 -13.00 -3.51
C TYR A 75 9.43 -14.22 -4.08
N ARG A 76 9.13 -14.71 -5.29
CA ARG A 76 9.75 -15.94 -5.86
C ARG A 76 10.57 -15.75 -7.12
N THR A 77 10.37 -14.63 -7.79
CA THR A 77 11.13 -14.22 -8.98
C THR A 77 11.47 -12.78 -8.74
N ALA A 78 12.42 -12.53 -7.83
CA ALA A 78 12.90 -11.17 -7.59
C ALA A 78 13.39 -10.63 -8.94
N THR A 79 12.56 -9.84 -9.60
CA THR A 79 12.93 -9.24 -10.87
C THR A 79 13.77 -8.02 -10.58
N VAL A 80 14.74 -7.73 -11.44
CA VAL A 80 15.60 -6.53 -11.29
C VAL A 80 14.76 -5.23 -11.31
N THR A 81 13.52 -5.31 -11.81
CA THR A 81 12.58 -4.19 -11.95
C THR A 81 11.44 -4.28 -10.96
N LEU A 82 11.11 -3.16 -10.30
CA LEU A 82 9.90 -2.99 -9.51
C LEU A 82 8.66 -3.11 -10.41
N ARG A 83 7.63 -3.81 -9.93
CA ARG A 83 6.35 -3.96 -10.64
C ARG A 83 5.23 -3.40 -9.80
N GLU A 84 4.24 -2.80 -10.45
CA GLU A 84 3.00 -2.35 -9.83
C GLU A 84 1.82 -3.11 -10.44
N ALA A 85 0.84 -3.45 -9.61
CA ALA A 85 -0.39 -4.08 -10.05
C ALA A 85 -1.61 -3.43 -9.39
N THR A 86 -2.67 -3.26 -10.18
CA THR A 86 -3.97 -2.82 -9.68
C THR A 86 -4.69 -4.00 -9.01
N VAL A 87 -5.24 -3.74 -7.82
CA VAL A 87 -6.00 -4.69 -7.02
C VAL A 87 -7.32 -4.07 -6.59
N THR A 88 -8.34 -4.90 -6.42
CA THR A 88 -9.64 -4.46 -5.92
C THR A 88 -9.80 -4.86 -4.46
N VAL A 89 -10.27 -3.92 -3.64
CA VAL A 89 -10.62 -4.18 -2.24
C VAL A 89 -11.90 -5.01 -2.19
N ILE A 90 -11.87 -6.08 -1.40
CA ILE A 90 -13.02 -6.94 -1.17
C ILE A 90 -13.75 -6.41 0.07
N ARG A 91 -15.08 -6.41 0.05
CA ARG A 91 -15.85 -6.04 1.24
C ARG A 91 -15.51 -7.01 2.36
N GLN A 92 -15.29 -6.49 3.57
CA GLN A 92 -14.87 -7.29 4.73
C GLN A 92 -15.73 -8.55 4.94
N ARG A 93 -17.06 -8.39 4.82
CA ARG A 93 -18.04 -9.47 4.95
C ARG A 93 -17.90 -10.58 3.91
N ASP A 94 -17.35 -10.27 2.74
CA ASP A 94 -17.28 -11.17 1.59
C ASP A 94 -15.93 -11.92 1.53
N CYS A 95 -14.93 -11.54 2.34
CA CYS A 95 -13.58 -12.10 2.25
C CYS A 95 -13.21 -13.12 3.35
N LEU A 96 -14.22 -13.61 4.08
CA LEU A 96 -14.07 -14.66 5.11
C LEU A 96 -12.98 -14.37 6.17
N SER A 97 -12.62 -13.10 6.37
CA SER A 97 -11.66 -12.72 7.40
C SER A 97 -12.30 -12.91 8.76
N HIS A 98 -11.81 -13.89 9.51
CA HIS A 98 -12.18 -14.11 10.91
C HIS A 98 -11.55 -13.05 11.83
N TYR A 99 -10.65 -12.21 11.30
CA TYR A 99 -9.87 -11.26 12.07
C TYR A 99 -10.35 -9.82 11.85
N PRO A 100 -10.98 -9.19 12.86
CA PRO A 100 -11.25 -7.76 12.83
C PRO A 100 -9.91 -7.01 12.82
N GLY A 101 -9.66 -6.21 11.78
CA GLY A 101 -8.42 -5.44 11.62
C GLY A 101 -7.60 -5.80 10.38
N LEU A 102 -7.95 -6.87 9.66
CA LEU A 102 -7.39 -7.16 8.35
C LEU A 102 -8.30 -6.62 7.24
N LEU A 103 -7.72 -5.93 6.27
CA LEU A 103 -8.30 -5.66 4.96
C LEU A 103 -8.00 -6.83 4.03
N CYS A 104 -8.78 -6.96 2.98
CA CYS A 104 -8.57 -7.94 1.93
C CYS A 104 -8.69 -7.30 0.57
N ALA A 105 -7.70 -7.57 -0.27
CA ALA A 105 -7.64 -7.09 -1.62
C ALA A 105 -6.88 -8.10 -2.46
N GLY A 106 -7.09 -8.04 -3.77
CA GLY A 106 -6.26 -8.79 -4.70
C GLY A 106 -7.01 -9.26 -5.92
N VAL A 107 -6.22 -9.45 -6.98
CA VAL A 107 -6.62 -10.24 -8.14
C VAL A 107 -5.94 -11.61 -8.03
N ARG A 108 -6.52 -12.62 -8.70
CA ARG A 108 -5.96 -13.97 -8.70
C ARG A 108 -4.50 -13.93 -9.18
N SER A 109 -3.65 -14.71 -8.52
CA SER A 109 -2.26 -14.96 -8.94
C SER A 109 -1.23 -13.83 -8.73
N LEU A 110 -1.56 -12.74 -8.02
CA LEU A 110 -0.55 -11.80 -7.56
C LEU A 110 0.13 -12.28 -6.27
N ALA A 111 1.45 -12.22 -6.25
CA ALA A 111 2.26 -12.32 -5.04
C ALA A 111 2.80 -10.93 -4.73
N GLY A 112 2.34 -10.33 -3.63
CA GLY A 112 3.02 -9.16 -3.04
C GLY A 112 4.20 -9.63 -2.19
N ASP A 113 5.12 -8.72 -1.92
CA ASP A 113 6.18 -8.91 -0.94
C ASP A 113 5.62 -8.63 0.46
N ALA A 114 6.10 -9.38 1.46
CA ALA A 114 5.68 -9.19 2.84
C ALA A 114 5.99 -7.76 3.29
N GLY A 115 4.98 -7.02 3.76
CA GLY A 115 5.13 -5.62 4.16
C GLY A 115 4.78 -4.58 3.11
N ASP A 116 4.46 -4.98 1.87
CA ASP A 116 4.13 -4.02 0.80
C ASP A 116 2.89 -3.18 1.14
N PRO A 117 2.88 -1.88 0.83
CA PRO A 117 1.72 -1.03 1.10
C PRO A 117 0.59 -1.30 0.11
N LEU A 118 -0.64 -1.38 0.62
CA LEU A 118 -1.86 -1.26 -0.17
C LEU A 118 -2.20 0.22 -0.32
N VAL A 119 -2.06 0.74 -1.53
CA VAL A 119 -2.20 2.17 -1.83
C VAL A 119 -3.49 2.42 -2.60
N CYS A 120 -4.35 3.30 -2.10
CA CYS A 120 -5.56 3.72 -2.80
C CYS A 120 -5.61 5.25 -2.80
N ASN A 121 -5.93 5.88 -3.94
CA ASN A 121 -5.97 7.34 -4.05
C ASN A 121 -4.74 8.04 -3.45
N ASN A 122 -3.53 7.53 -3.77
CA ASN A 122 -2.24 8.02 -3.27
C ASN A 122 -2.06 8.01 -1.74
N LYS A 123 -2.81 7.18 -1.03
CA LYS A 123 -2.66 6.98 0.41
C LYS A 123 -2.55 5.51 0.76
N ALA A 124 -1.75 5.20 1.77
CA ALA A 124 -1.61 3.85 2.27
C ALA A 124 -2.75 3.51 3.26
N TYR A 125 -3.43 2.39 2.99
CA TYR A 125 -4.53 1.87 3.81
C TYR A 125 -4.15 0.59 4.56
N GLY A 126 -3.25 -0.20 3.98
CA GLY A 126 -2.90 -1.50 4.52
C GLY A 126 -1.44 -1.86 4.30
N ILE A 127 -0.96 -2.83 5.07
CA ILE A 127 0.38 -3.42 4.95
C ILE A 127 0.19 -4.91 4.64
N PHE A 128 0.75 -5.42 3.55
CA PHE A 128 0.56 -6.81 3.16
C PHE A 128 1.11 -7.75 4.23
N SER A 129 0.27 -8.68 4.68
CA SER A 129 0.60 -9.62 5.76
C SER A 129 0.77 -11.02 5.20
N TYR A 130 -0.29 -11.62 4.67
CA TYR A 130 -0.25 -12.97 4.13
C TYR A 130 -1.35 -13.18 3.08
N ARG A 131 -1.32 -14.33 2.42
CA ARG A 131 -2.38 -14.80 1.52
C ARG A 131 -2.69 -16.27 1.79
N HIS A 132 -3.94 -16.68 1.58
CA HIS A 132 -4.33 -18.08 1.61
C HIS A 132 -4.68 -18.53 0.18
N ASN A 133 -4.11 -19.65 -0.29
CA ASN A 133 -4.42 -20.27 -1.59
C ASN A 133 -4.48 -19.30 -2.80
N ASN A 134 -3.55 -18.34 -2.86
CA ASN A 134 -3.39 -17.34 -3.92
C ASN A 134 -4.49 -16.26 -4.02
N TRP A 135 -5.54 -16.30 -3.22
CA TRP A 135 -6.58 -15.27 -3.18
C TRP A 135 -7.52 -15.42 -1.96
N PRO A 136 -7.93 -14.32 -1.29
CA PRO A 136 -7.42 -12.96 -1.44
C PRO A 136 -6.09 -12.75 -0.70
N GLY A 137 -5.45 -11.59 -0.92
CA GLY A 137 -4.38 -11.10 -0.06
C GLY A 137 -4.98 -10.40 1.17
N PHE A 138 -4.38 -10.62 2.33
CA PHE A 138 -4.75 -9.99 3.60
C PHE A 138 -3.71 -8.95 4.00
N TYR A 139 -4.22 -7.78 4.41
CA TYR A 139 -3.41 -6.61 4.74
C TYR A 139 -3.79 -6.10 6.13
N THR A 140 -2.82 -5.76 6.96
CA THR A 140 -3.06 -5.09 8.24
C THR A 140 -3.63 -3.70 7.99
N HIS A 141 -4.80 -3.39 8.51
CA HIS A 141 -5.41 -2.06 8.38
C HIS A 141 -4.60 -1.02 9.18
N ILE A 142 -4.11 0.04 8.54
CA ILE A 142 -3.21 1.02 9.18
C ILE A 142 -3.95 1.94 10.15
N ALA A 143 -5.18 2.37 9.82
CA ALA A 143 -5.88 3.43 10.54
C ALA A 143 -5.99 3.22 12.07
N PRO A 144 -6.30 2.02 12.59
CA PRO A 144 -6.36 1.77 14.03
C PRO A 144 -5.03 1.97 14.77
N PHE A 145 -3.90 1.86 14.07
CA PHE A 145 -2.56 2.00 14.65
C PHE A 145 -2.03 3.44 14.57
N LEU A 146 -2.69 4.33 13.83
CA LEU A 146 -2.23 5.71 13.67
C LEU A 146 -2.06 6.50 14.98
N PRO A 147 -2.92 6.35 16.01
CA PRO A 147 -2.65 7.00 17.30
C PRO A 147 -1.31 6.58 17.90
N TRP A 148 -1.01 5.28 17.88
CA TRP A 148 0.27 4.74 18.36
C TRP A 148 1.44 5.20 17.49
N VAL A 149 1.34 5.09 16.16
CA VAL A 149 2.38 5.56 15.23
C VAL A 149 2.69 7.03 15.47
N ASN A 150 1.67 7.89 15.60
CA ASN A 150 1.88 9.30 15.88
C ASN A 150 2.49 9.55 17.26
N SER A 151 2.15 8.75 18.27
CA SER A 151 2.76 8.85 19.61
C SER A 151 4.26 8.54 19.57
N VAL A 152 4.63 7.51 18.83
CA VAL A 152 6.03 7.10 18.63
C VAL A 152 6.79 8.17 17.85
N MET A 153 6.24 8.60 16.70
CA MET A 153 6.91 9.55 15.81
C MET A 153 7.06 10.96 16.40
N LYS A 154 6.19 11.36 17.34
CA LYS A 154 6.32 12.64 18.07
C LYS A 154 7.35 12.61 19.20
N SER A 155 7.73 11.41 19.64
CA SER A 155 8.68 11.21 20.74
C SER A 155 10.13 11.02 20.25
N ALA A 156 10.34 11.10 18.93
CA ALA A 156 11.62 10.94 18.25
C ALA A 156 12.25 12.29 17.89
#